data_AF-A0A842SRX9-F1
#
_entry.id   AF-A0A842SRX9-F1
#
_cell.length_a   1.000
_cell.length_b   1.000
_cell.length_c   1.000
_cell.angle_alpha   90.00
_cell.angle_beta   90.00
_cell.angle_gamma   90.00
#
_symmetry.space_group_name_H-M   'P 1'
#
loop_
_entity.id
_entity.type
_entity.pdbx_description
1 polymer ?
#
loop_
_entity_poly.entity_id
_entity_poly.type
_entity_poly.pdbx_seq_one_letter_code
_entity_poly.pdbx_strand_id
1 'polypeptide(L)'
;MAKLDDLNDKLDRILRNQRLLLHEEHEVILEEEKIEKLEHRIEKEEEQEQEALRKEEEELKQKLKKKILKNITIKDINKGLIGAFIGTIGHFAFFEGKHVAHDMTTGWATMLFVFSYLIGVLFIYFSGFKTVKRKMILHLIPLRVSVMFVISILSTIIILILFQQITLATSFSEAYRTVASVSVLAMFGATTADFLE
;
A
#
# COMPACT_ATOMS: atom_id res chain seq x y z
N MET A 1 36.55 -12.46 -83.75
CA MET A 1 35.18 -12.97 -83.53
C MET A 1 34.96 -13.35 -82.07
N ALA A 2 35.78 -14.21 -81.45
CA ALA A 2 35.60 -14.61 -80.04
C ALA A 2 35.43 -13.48 -78.98
N LYS A 3 36.03 -12.29 -79.18
CA LYS A 3 35.84 -11.13 -78.28
C LYS A 3 34.47 -10.44 -78.41
N LEU A 4 33.82 -10.56 -79.56
CA LEU A 4 32.50 -9.96 -79.81
C LEU A 4 31.40 -10.84 -79.20
N ASP A 5 31.56 -12.17 -79.29
CA ASP A 5 30.63 -13.14 -78.72
C ASP A 5 30.62 -13.07 -77.18
N ASP A 6 31.79 -12.95 -76.54
CA ASP A 6 31.90 -12.73 -75.08
C ASP A 6 31.24 -11.41 -74.63
N LEU A 7 31.28 -10.37 -75.48
CA LEU A 7 30.65 -9.09 -75.18
C LEU A 7 29.11 -9.19 -75.24
N ASN A 8 28.58 -9.90 -76.24
CA ASN A 8 27.15 -10.15 -76.39
C ASN A 8 26.61 -11.01 -75.24
N ASP A 9 27.33 -12.06 -74.84
CA ASP A 9 26.95 -12.89 -73.69
C ASP A 9 26.89 -12.10 -72.38
N LYS A 10 27.83 -11.18 -72.18
CA LYS A 10 27.84 -10.26 -71.03
C LYS A 10 26.68 -9.28 -71.08
N LEU A 11 26.38 -8.71 -72.25
CA LEU A 11 25.26 -7.80 -72.43
C LEU A 11 23.92 -8.50 -72.16
N ASP A 12 23.74 -9.72 -72.65
CA ASP A 12 22.53 -10.52 -72.42
C ASP A 12 22.38 -10.92 -70.95
N ARG A 13 23.48 -11.17 -70.23
CA ARG A 13 23.44 -11.37 -68.78
C ARG A 13 23.01 -10.09 -68.06
N ILE A 14 23.56 -8.93 -68.45
CA ILE A 14 23.19 -7.64 -67.86
C ILE A 14 21.71 -7.33 -68.11
N LEU A 15 21.21 -7.53 -69.34
CA LEU A 15 19.81 -7.31 -69.68
C LEU A 15 18.85 -8.24 -68.93
N ARG A 16 19.23 -9.51 -68.74
CA ARG A 16 18.45 -10.44 -67.90
C ARG A 16 18.42 -9.99 -66.45
N ASN A 17 19.55 -9.59 -65.89
CA ASN A 17 19.62 -9.09 -64.52
C ASN A 17 18.81 -7.80 -64.34
N GLN A 18 18.85 -6.87 -65.31
CA GLN A 18 18.04 -5.65 -65.26
C GLN A 18 16.54 -5.93 -65.28
N ARG A 19 16.09 -6.92 -66.06
CA ARG A 19 14.68 -7.34 -66.06
C ARG A 19 14.26 -7.99 -64.75
N LEU A 20 15.14 -8.80 -64.15
CA LEU A 20 14.88 -9.40 -62.83
C LEU A 20 14.80 -8.32 -61.75
N LEU A 21 15.75 -7.38 -61.73
CA LEU A 21 15.75 -6.25 -60.79
C LEU A 21 14.51 -5.38 -60.94
N LEU A 22 14.06 -5.08 -62.17
CA LEU A 22 12.82 -4.33 -62.40
C LEU A 22 11.57 -5.07 -61.90
N HIS A 23 11.56 -6.40 -61.99
CA HIS A 23 10.45 -7.19 -61.48
C HIS A 23 10.43 -7.21 -59.96
N GLU A 24 11.60 -7.45 -59.32
CA GLU A 24 11.77 -7.39 -57.87
C GLU A 24 11.41 -5.99 -57.32
N GLU A 25 11.86 -4.92 -57.97
CA GLU A 25 11.53 -3.54 -57.60
C GLU A 25 10.02 -3.29 -57.65
N HIS A 26 9.33 -3.81 -58.66
CA HIS A 26 7.87 -3.69 -58.74
C HIS A 26 7.14 -4.48 -57.66
N GLU A 27 7.62 -5.68 -57.32
CA GLU A 27 7.07 -6.47 -56.21
C GLU A 27 7.25 -5.75 -54.87
N VAL A 28 8.44 -5.16 -54.64
CA VAL A 28 8.71 -4.36 -53.43
C VAL A 28 7.78 -3.17 -53.33
N ILE A 29 7.54 -2.41 -54.41
CA ILE A 29 6.59 -1.29 -54.42
C ILE A 29 5.17 -1.75 -54.04
N LEU A 30 4.72 -2.90 -54.58
CA LEU A 30 3.41 -3.44 -54.25
C LEU A 30 3.30 -3.92 -52.80
N GLU A 31 4.39 -4.38 -52.19
CA GLU A 31 4.44 -4.70 -50.76
C GLU A 31 4.43 -3.45 -49.90
N GLU A 32 5.21 -2.41 -50.25
CA GLU A 32 5.22 -1.13 -49.55
C GLU A 32 3.82 -0.48 -49.52
N GLU A 33 3.10 -0.45 -50.65
CA GLU A 33 1.73 0.07 -50.68
C GLU A 33 0.75 -0.72 -49.79
N LYS A 34 0.97 -2.03 -49.62
CA LYS A 34 0.14 -2.86 -48.72
C LYS A 34 0.47 -2.58 -47.26
N ILE A 35 1.75 -2.40 -46.95
CA ILE A 35 2.22 -2.06 -45.60
C ILE A 35 1.70 -0.68 -45.20
N GLU A 36 1.80 0.32 -46.07
CA GLU A 36 1.30 1.67 -45.80
C GLU A 36 -0.21 1.69 -45.51
N LYS A 37 -1.00 0.91 -46.27
CA LYS A 37 -2.44 0.74 -46.02
C LYS A 37 -2.74 0.04 -44.70
N LEU A 38 -1.90 -0.90 -44.28
CA LEU A 38 -2.03 -1.58 -42.98
C LEU A 38 -1.66 -0.65 -41.83
N GLU A 39 -0.57 0.08 -41.94
CA GLU A 39 -0.13 1.07 -40.95
C GLU A 39 -1.21 2.13 -40.73
N HIS A 40 -1.77 2.69 -41.80
CA HIS A 40 -2.84 3.68 -41.66
C HIS A 40 -4.09 3.11 -40.99
N ARG A 41 -4.40 1.82 -41.21
CA ARG A 41 -5.53 1.16 -40.52
C ARG A 41 -5.25 0.97 -39.04
N ILE A 42 -4.04 0.52 -38.68
CA ILE A 42 -3.61 0.33 -37.29
C ILE A 42 -3.63 1.66 -36.55
N GLU A 43 -3.08 2.73 -37.14
CA GLU A 43 -3.07 4.06 -36.54
C GLU A 43 -4.49 4.57 -36.23
N LYS A 44 -5.44 4.37 -37.16
CA LYS A 44 -6.85 4.71 -36.95
C LYS A 44 -7.52 3.88 -35.84
N GLU A 45 -7.19 2.59 -35.75
CA GLU A 45 -7.71 1.71 -34.70
C GLU A 45 -7.14 2.12 -33.32
N GLU A 46 -5.85 2.45 -33.25
CA GLU A 46 -5.20 2.94 -32.02
C GLU A 46 -5.75 4.29 -31.57
N GLU A 47 -5.99 5.24 -32.48
CA GLU A 47 -6.61 6.53 -32.14
C GLU A 47 -8.02 6.34 -31.56
N GLN A 48 -8.82 5.44 -32.15
CA GLN A 48 -10.16 5.12 -31.66
C GLN A 48 -10.13 4.45 -30.29
N GLU A 49 -9.20 3.52 -30.07
CA GLU A 49 -9.01 2.87 -28.77
C GLU A 49 -8.57 3.89 -27.70
N GLN A 50 -7.63 4.78 -28.02
CA GLN A 50 -7.20 5.84 -27.11
C GLN A 50 -8.34 6.80 -26.77
N GLU A 51 -9.17 7.20 -27.73
CA GLU A 51 -10.34 8.02 -27.45
C GLU A 51 -11.37 7.30 -26.57
N ALA A 52 -11.61 6.02 -26.81
CA ALA A 52 -12.51 5.21 -26.00
C ALA A 52 -12.02 5.11 -24.55
N LEU A 53 -10.73 4.83 -24.36
CA LEU A 53 -10.09 4.78 -23.04
C LEU A 53 -10.14 6.12 -22.31
N ARG A 54 -9.92 7.25 -23.01
CA ARG A 54 -10.04 8.60 -22.42
C ARG A 54 -11.46 8.89 -21.95
N LYS A 55 -12.47 8.54 -22.75
CA LYS A 55 -13.89 8.70 -22.37
C LYS A 55 -14.23 7.85 -21.15
N GLU A 56 -13.75 6.60 -21.10
CA GLU A 56 -13.95 5.72 -19.96
C GLU A 56 -13.27 6.26 -18.69
N GLU A 57 -12.04 6.77 -18.79
CA GLU A 57 -11.32 7.38 -17.67
C GLU A 57 -12.04 8.62 -17.14
N GLU A 58 -12.55 9.49 -18.02
CA GLU A 58 -13.33 10.67 -17.63
C GLU A 58 -14.64 10.28 -16.93
N GLU A 59 -15.37 9.30 -17.45
CA GLU A 59 -16.55 8.76 -16.79
C GLU A 59 -16.23 8.20 -15.40
N LEU A 60 -15.11 7.48 -15.29
CA LEU A 60 -14.68 6.86 -14.04
C LEU A 60 -14.27 7.94 -13.03
N LYS A 61 -13.55 8.99 -13.46
CA LYS A 61 -13.23 10.17 -12.65
C LYS A 61 -14.49 10.89 -12.18
N GLN A 62 -15.50 11.04 -13.04
CA GLN A 62 -16.77 11.65 -12.64
C GLN A 62 -17.56 10.77 -11.67
N LYS A 63 -17.62 9.45 -11.89
CA LYS A 63 -18.23 8.47 -10.99
C LYS A 63 -17.53 8.48 -9.62
N LEU A 64 -16.20 8.52 -9.59
CA LEU A 64 -15.41 8.61 -8.35
C LEU A 64 -15.62 9.94 -7.63
N LYS A 65 -15.56 11.09 -8.32
CA LYS A 65 -15.84 12.41 -7.72
C LYS A 65 -17.24 12.47 -7.11
N LYS A 66 -18.26 11.97 -7.82
CA LYS A 66 -19.63 11.88 -7.31
C LYS A 66 -19.75 10.90 -6.14
N LYS A 67 -18.99 9.81 -6.10
CA LYS A 67 -19.06 8.80 -5.01
C LYS A 67 -18.34 9.25 -3.74
N ILE A 68 -17.23 9.96 -3.85
CA ILE A 68 -16.46 10.46 -2.70
C ILE A 68 -17.18 11.62 -2.00
N LEU A 69 -17.87 12.49 -2.75
CA LEU A 69 -18.52 13.68 -2.19
C LEU A 69 -19.95 13.45 -1.70
N LYS A 70 -20.64 12.37 -2.11
CA LYS A 70 -22.11 12.35 -1.99
C LYS A 70 -22.68 11.85 -0.68
N ASN A 71 -21.96 11.14 0.19
CA ASN A 71 -22.54 10.78 1.49
C ASN A 71 -21.46 10.53 2.54
N ILE A 72 -21.13 11.56 3.33
CA ILE A 72 -20.67 11.30 4.71
C ILE A 72 -21.82 10.54 5.36
N THR A 73 -21.64 9.23 5.53
CA THR A 73 -22.66 8.37 6.10
C THR A 73 -22.60 8.52 7.62
N ILE A 74 -23.70 8.28 8.33
CA ILE A 74 -23.69 8.20 9.81
C ILE A 74 -22.60 7.23 10.32
N LYS A 75 -22.30 6.19 9.55
CA LYS A 75 -21.17 5.27 9.81
C LYS A 75 -19.82 5.97 9.82
N ASP A 76 -19.59 6.93 8.93
CA ASP A 76 -18.34 7.69 8.85
C ASP A 76 -18.23 8.71 9.98
N ILE A 77 -19.36 9.33 10.37
CA ILE A 77 -19.43 10.17 11.57
C ILE A 77 -19.11 9.33 12.82
N ASN A 78 -19.68 8.14 12.97
CA ASN A 78 -19.40 7.27 14.10
C ASN A 78 -17.93 6.83 14.15
N LYS A 79 -17.33 6.50 13.00
CA LYS A 79 -15.89 6.20 12.92
C LYS A 79 -15.04 7.41 13.31
N GLY A 80 -15.40 8.60 12.81
CA GLY A 80 -14.72 9.85 13.14
C GLY A 80 -14.84 10.19 14.62
N LEU A 81 -16.02 10.00 15.23
CA LEU A 81 -16.27 10.22 16.65
C LEU A 81 -15.45 9.26 17.51
N ILE A 82 -15.44 7.96 17.17
CA ILE A 82 -14.64 6.95 17.89
C ILE A 82 -13.16 7.27 17.78
N GLY A 83 -12.67 7.60 16.58
CA GLY A 83 -11.27 7.98 16.35
C GLY A 83 -10.88 9.24 17.11
N ALA A 84 -11.70 10.29 17.07
CA ALA A 84 -11.48 11.52 17.81
C ALA A 84 -11.51 11.27 19.33
N PHE A 85 -12.46 10.47 19.83
CA PHE A 85 -12.55 10.11 21.24
C PHE A 85 -11.32 9.36 21.74
N ILE A 86 -10.88 8.33 20.99
CA ILE A 86 -9.65 7.58 21.30
C ILE A 86 -8.44 8.51 21.24
N GLY A 87 -8.36 9.38 20.24
CA GLY A 87 -7.28 10.36 20.09
C GLY A 87 -7.21 11.34 21.26
N THR A 88 -8.35 11.90 21.67
CA THR A 88 -8.43 12.83 22.81
C THR A 88 -8.10 12.15 24.12
N ILE A 89 -8.67 10.97 24.40
CA ILE A 89 -8.31 10.17 25.57
C ILE A 89 -6.82 9.87 25.56
N GLY A 90 -6.28 9.54 24.39
CA GLY A 90 -4.88 9.21 24.27
C GLY A 90 -3.96 10.37 24.57
N HIS A 91 -4.31 11.54 24.05
CA HIS A 91 -3.59 12.77 24.33
C HIS A 91 -3.69 13.16 25.81
N PHE A 92 -4.88 13.04 26.41
CA PHE A 92 -5.10 13.33 27.82
C PHE A 92 -4.34 12.36 28.74
N ALA A 93 -4.43 11.05 28.47
CA ALA A 93 -3.69 10.03 29.20
C ALA A 93 -2.18 10.22 29.08
N PHE A 94 -1.70 10.76 27.96
CA PHE A 94 -0.29 11.07 27.78
C PHE A 94 0.15 12.28 28.63
N PHE A 95 -0.63 13.36 28.63
CA PHE A 95 -0.32 14.58 29.40
C PHE A 95 -0.51 14.40 30.91
N GLU A 96 -1.61 13.78 31.33
CA GLU A 96 -1.94 13.55 32.73
C GLU A 96 -1.37 12.23 33.27
N GLY A 97 -0.78 11.41 32.40
CA GLY A 97 -0.25 10.09 32.77
C GLY A 97 0.75 10.14 33.92
N LYS A 98 1.52 11.23 34.02
CA LYS A 98 2.46 11.48 35.12
C LYS A 98 1.76 11.83 36.43
N HIS A 99 0.76 12.72 36.41
CA HIS A 99 -0.01 13.06 37.62
C HIS A 99 -0.78 11.85 38.13
N VAL A 100 -1.42 11.09 37.23
CA VAL A 100 -2.13 9.85 37.58
C VAL A 100 -1.16 8.79 38.13
N ALA A 101 0.06 8.72 37.60
CA ALA A 101 1.07 7.76 38.06
C ALA A 101 1.62 8.06 39.46
N HIS A 102 1.59 9.32 39.91
CA HIS A 102 2.09 9.72 41.22
C HIS A 102 1.30 9.05 42.35
N ASP A 103 -0.02 9.04 42.24
CA ASP A 103 -0.93 8.49 43.26
C ASP A 103 -1.15 6.97 43.08
N MET A 104 -0.65 6.41 41.99
CA MET A 104 -0.80 5.01 41.67
C MET A 104 0.22 4.14 42.41
N THR A 105 -0.24 3.06 43.04
CA THR A 105 0.68 2.07 43.63
C THR A 105 1.27 1.17 42.55
N THR A 106 2.44 0.57 42.82
CA THR A 106 3.08 -0.35 41.88
C THR A 106 2.20 -1.56 41.56
N GLY A 107 1.38 -2.03 42.51
CA GLY A 107 0.43 -3.12 42.27
C GLY A 107 -0.65 -2.76 41.25
N TRP A 108 -1.20 -1.55 41.31
CA TRP A 108 -2.14 -1.05 40.30
C TRP A 108 -1.49 -0.89 38.93
N ALA A 109 -0.24 -0.43 38.89
CA ALA A 109 0.53 -0.34 37.65
C ALA A 109 0.72 -1.72 36.99
N THR A 110 1.04 -2.76 37.76
CA THR A 110 1.13 -4.13 37.25
C THR A 110 -0.22 -4.65 36.76
N MET A 111 -1.32 -4.37 37.47
CA MET A 111 -2.66 -4.70 36.99
C MET A 111 -3.00 -4.03 35.66
N LEU A 112 -2.60 -2.77 35.46
CA LEU A 112 -2.81 -2.06 34.19
C LEU A 112 -2.05 -2.71 33.04
N PHE A 113 -0.82 -3.18 33.26
CA PHE A 113 -0.08 -3.92 32.23
C PHE A 113 -0.73 -5.26 31.88
N VAL A 114 -1.20 -6.01 32.88
CA VAL A 114 -1.94 -7.26 32.63
C VAL A 114 -3.23 -6.96 31.87
N PHE A 115 -3.93 -5.90 32.26
CA PHE A 115 -5.16 -5.48 31.62
C PHE A 115 -4.95 -5.03 30.17
N SER A 116 -3.91 -4.23 29.90
CA SER A 116 -3.58 -3.80 28.53
C SER A 116 -3.20 -4.98 27.65
N TYR A 117 -2.45 -5.94 28.18
CA TYR A 117 -2.15 -7.19 27.47
C TYR A 117 -3.44 -7.98 27.15
N LEU A 118 -4.34 -8.15 28.11
CA LEU A 118 -5.63 -8.85 27.90
C LEU A 118 -6.51 -8.16 26.87
N ILE A 119 -6.57 -6.83 26.88
CA ILE A 119 -7.22 -6.04 25.83
C ILE A 119 -6.59 -6.38 24.48
N GLY A 120 -5.27 -6.39 24.39
CA GLY A 120 -4.57 -6.74 23.16
C GLY A 120 -4.93 -8.12 22.60
N VAL A 121 -5.01 -9.13 23.48
CA VAL A 121 -5.50 -10.47 23.13
C VAL A 121 -6.91 -10.41 22.57
N LEU A 122 -7.80 -9.67 23.24
CA LEU A 122 -9.20 -9.56 22.88
C LEU A 122 -9.38 -8.87 21.52
N PHE A 123 -8.64 -7.78 21.25
CA PHE A 123 -8.63 -7.09 19.96
C PHE A 123 -8.16 -7.99 18.82
N ILE A 124 -7.02 -8.65 18.98
CA ILE A 124 -6.48 -9.55 17.95
C ILE A 124 -7.43 -10.74 17.72
N TYR A 125 -8.02 -11.28 18.78
CA TYR A 125 -9.00 -12.36 18.67
C TYR A 125 -10.23 -11.95 17.85
N PHE A 126 -10.78 -10.76 18.09
CA PHE A 126 -11.96 -10.26 17.37
C PHE A 126 -11.63 -9.78 15.94
N SER A 127 -10.41 -9.30 15.71
CA SER A 127 -9.92 -8.73 14.44
C SER A 127 -9.90 -9.75 13.30
N GLY A 128 -9.25 -10.91 13.47
CA GLY A 128 -8.91 -11.77 12.31
C GLY A 128 -9.25 -13.25 12.43
N PHE A 129 -9.62 -13.74 13.63
CA PHE A 129 -9.59 -15.17 13.90
C PHE A 129 -10.95 -15.86 14.04
N LYS A 130 -12.07 -15.17 13.73
CA LYS A 130 -13.39 -15.82 13.74
C LYS A 130 -13.56 -16.92 12.67
N THR A 131 -12.77 -16.90 11.59
CA THR A 131 -12.99 -17.76 10.40
C THR A 131 -11.89 -18.77 10.09
N VAL A 132 -10.78 -18.81 10.85
CA VAL A 132 -9.62 -19.68 10.55
C VAL A 132 -9.64 -20.95 11.41
N LYS A 133 -9.01 -22.06 10.94
CA LYS A 133 -9.00 -23.38 11.61
C LYS A 133 -8.39 -23.30 13.03
N ARG A 134 -9.15 -23.76 14.05
CA ARG A 134 -8.87 -23.66 15.50
C ARG A 134 -7.46 -24.00 15.99
N LYS A 135 -6.75 -24.98 15.38
CA LYS A 135 -5.51 -25.52 15.96
C LYS A 135 -4.27 -24.62 15.78
N MET A 136 -4.17 -23.85 14.69
CA MET A 136 -3.01 -22.98 14.43
C MET A 136 -3.11 -21.63 15.17
N ILE A 137 -4.33 -21.20 15.46
CA ILE A 137 -4.66 -19.90 16.05
C ILE A 137 -4.15 -19.78 17.49
N LEU A 138 -4.20 -20.87 18.24
CA LEU A 138 -3.95 -20.87 19.69
C LEU A 138 -2.50 -20.54 20.06
N HIS A 139 -1.56 -20.75 19.15
CA HIS A 139 -0.13 -20.44 19.36
C HIS A 139 0.28 -19.11 18.69
N LEU A 140 -0.34 -18.76 17.56
CA LEU A 140 0.00 -17.54 16.81
C LEU A 140 -0.53 -16.26 17.48
N ILE A 141 -1.73 -16.29 18.05
CA ILE A 141 -2.32 -15.13 18.75
C ILE A 141 -1.42 -14.64 19.90
N PRO A 142 -1.06 -15.47 20.90
CA PRO A 142 -0.28 -14.98 22.04
C PRO A 142 1.10 -14.48 21.62
N LEU A 143 1.72 -15.09 20.60
CA LEU A 143 2.98 -14.62 20.04
C LEU A 143 2.84 -13.23 19.43
N ARG A 144 1.83 -13.01 18.56
CA ARG A 144 1.57 -11.71 17.93
C ARG A 144 1.26 -10.63 18.97
N VAL A 145 0.40 -10.94 19.95
CA VAL A 145 0.06 -10.02 21.05
C VAL A 145 1.31 -9.66 21.87
N SER A 146 2.16 -10.63 22.17
CA SER A 146 3.41 -10.38 22.93
C SER A 146 4.36 -9.46 22.19
N VAL A 147 4.55 -9.67 20.88
CA VAL A 147 5.39 -8.78 20.05
C VAL A 147 4.83 -7.36 20.04
N MET A 148 3.51 -7.22 19.82
CA MET A 148 2.85 -5.90 19.83
C MET A 148 2.94 -5.22 21.20
N PHE A 149 2.80 -5.98 22.28
CA PHE A 149 2.92 -5.46 23.63
C PHE A 149 4.32 -4.91 23.91
N VAL A 150 5.37 -5.65 23.54
CA VAL A 150 6.77 -5.19 23.68
C VAL A 150 7.03 -3.93 22.85
N ILE A 151 6.57 -3.90 21.60
CA ILE A 151 6.69 -2.71 20.73
C ILE A 151 5.96 -1.51 21.36
N SER A 152 4.77 -1.72 21.91
CA SER A 152 3.97 -0.66 22.54
C SER A 152 4.67 -0.07 23.77
N ILE A 153 5.29 -0.90 24.63
CA ILE A 153 6.07 -0.45 25.79
C ILE A 153 7.30 0.33 25.34
N LEU A 154 8.08 -0.20 24.39
CA LEU A 154 9.26 0.47 23.87
C LEU A 154 8.92 1.83 23.26
N SER A 155 7.87 1.88 22.44
CA SER A 155 7.37 3.13 21.85
C SER A 155 6.95 4.13 22.93
N THR A 156 6.21 3.68 23.95
CA THR A 156 5.79 4.51 25.08
C THR A 156 6.99 5.10 25.83
N ILE A 157 8.01 4.30 26.11
CA ILE A 157 9.23 4.77 26.78
C ILE A 157 9.93 5.83 25.94
N ILE A 158 10.12 5.58 24.64
CA ILE A 158 10.76 6.53 23.71
C ILE A 158 10.00 7.86 23.69
N ILE A 159 8.67 7.81 23.55
CA ILE A 159 7.83 9.01 23.49
C ILE A 159 7.89 9.76 24.83
N LEU A 160 7.78 9.08 25.98
CA LEU A 160 7.87 9.72 27.29
C LEU A 160 9.22 10.40 27.54
N ILE A 161 10.31 9.84 27.01
CA ILE A 161 11.64 10.47 27.04
C ILE A 161 11.68 11.72 26.14
N LEU A 162 11.15 11.62 24.91
CA LEU A 162 11.13 12.75 23.96
C LEU A 162 10.36 13.96 24.51
N PHE A 163 9.26 13.72 25.23
CA PHE A 163 8.46 14.76 25.87
C PHE A 163 8.95 15.14 27.27
N GLN A 164 10.12 14.66 27.69
CA GLN A 164 10.74 14.94 29.00
C GLN A 164 9.84 14.57 30.22
N GLN A 165 8.88 13.66 30.03
CA GLN A 165 8.04 13.15 31.12
C GLN A 165 8.82 12.14 31.99
N ILE A 166 9.74 11.40 31.38
CA ILE A 166 10.71 10.53 32.05
C ILE A 166 12.12 11.03 31.73
N THR A 167 12.95 11.20 32.75
CA THR A 167 14.37 11.56 32.61
C THR A 167 15.25 10.50 33.27
N LEU A 168 16.56 10.54 33.02
CA LEU A 168 17.53 9.64 33.67
C LEU A 168 17.58 9.82 35.20
N ALA A 169 17.08 10.93 35.73
CA ALA A 169 16.97 11.20 37.16
C ALA A 169 15.67 10.66 37.78
N THR A 170 14.69 10.26 36.98
CA THR A 170 13.39 9.76 37.47
C THR A 170 13.57 8.40 38.11
N SER A 171 12.92 8.19 39.27
CA SER A 171 13.00 6.90 39.96
C SER A 171 12.38 5.79 39.10
N PHE A 172 12.98 4.58 39.15
CA PHE A 172 12.46 3.44 38.37
C PHE A 172 10.98 3.16 38.68
N SER A 173 10.57 3.29 39.95
CA SER A 173 9.17 3.08 40.34
C SER A 173 8.22 4.09 39.72
N GLU A 174 8.62 5.36 39.61
CA GLU A 174 7.80 6.40 38.99
C GLU A 174 7.72 6.18 37.47
N ALA A 175 8.87 5.91 36.83
CA ALA A 175 8.91 5.58 35.40
C ALA A 175 8.02 4.37 35.06
N TYR A 176 8.08 3.30 35.87
CA TYR A 176 7.24 2.12 35.69
C TYR A 176 5.74 2.44 35.77
N ARG A 177 5.31 3.26 36.74
CA ARG A 177 3.91 3.67 36.90
C ARG A 177 3.44 4.56 35.76
N THR A 178 4.27 5.49 35.31
CA THR A 178 3.96 6.37 34.17
C THR A 178 3.87 5.59 32.86
N VAL A 179 4.76 4.63 32.63
CA VAL A 179 4.64 3.75 31.45
C VAL A 179 3.37 2.89 31.55
N ALA A 180 3.04 2.37 32.74
CA ALA A 180 1.84 1.57 32.95
C ALA A 180 0.55 2.35 32.64
N SER A 181 0.45 3.61 33.07
CA SER A 181 -0.75 4.44 32.87
C SER A 181 -1.02 4.71 31.38
N VAL A 182 0.04 4.82 30.56
CA VAL A 182 -0.06 5.05 29.11
C VAL A 182 -0.11 3.74 28.31
N SER A 183 0.33 2.62 28.88
CA SER A 183 0.46 1.32 28.18
C SER A 183 -0.85 0.78 27.58
N VAL A 184 -1.98 1.02 28.25
CA VAL A 184 -3.30 0.59 27.76
C VAL A 184 -3.58 1.21 26.40
N LEU A 185 -3.41 2.52 26.31
CA LEU A 185 -3.65 3.25 25.08
C LEU A 185 -2.62 2.93 23.99
N ALA A 186 -1.34 2.80 24.37
CA ALA A 186 -0.31 2.37 23.43
C ALA A 186 -0.62 0.99 22.82
N MET A 187 -1.15 0.07 23.62
CA MET A 187 -1.58 -1.25 23.15
C MET A 187 -2.80 -1.16 22.22
N PHE A 188 -3.77 -0.28 22.50
CA PHE A 188 -4.87 0.01 21.57
C PHE A 188 -4.35 0.53 20.23
N GLY A 189 -3.39 1.46 20.24
CA GLY A 189 -2.76 1.99 19.02
C GLY A 189 -2.08 0.89 18.21
N ALA A 190 -1.22 0.09 18.86
CA ALA A 190 -0.50 -1.01 18.22
C ALA A 190 -1.45 -2.06 17.62
N THR A 191 -2.51 -2.45 18.35
CA THR A 191 -3.49 -3.43 17.85
C THR A 191 -4.43 -2.88 16.79
N THR A 192 -4.70 -1.57 16.78
CA THR A 192 -5.48 -0.93 15.72
C THR A 192 -4.68 -0.83 14.42
N ALA A 193 -3.38 -0.54 14.49
CA ALA A 193 -2.50 -0.57 13.31
C ALA A 193 -2.46 -1.98 12.69
N ASP A 194 -2.33 -3.00 13.54
CA ASP A 194 -2.36 -4.42 13.15
C ASP A 194 -3.71 -4.87 12.54
N PHE A 195 -4.79 -4.14 12.82
CA PHE A 195 -6.12 -4.36 12.23
C PHE A 195 -6.28 -3.70 10.85
N LEU A 196 -5.50 -2.65 10.57
CA LEU A 196 -5.58 -1.91 9.30
C LEU A 196 -4.70 -2.53 8.19
N GLU A 197 -3.78 -3.41 8.54
CA GLU A 197 -2.94 -4.21 7.63
C GLU A 197 -3.64 -5.50 7.19
#